data_AF-A0A7Z8QQA0-F1
#
_entry.id   AF-A0A7Z8QQA0-F1
#
_cell.length_a   1.000
_cell.length_b   1.000
_cell.length_c   1.000
_cell.angle_alpha   90.00
_cell.angle_beta   90.00
_cell.angle_gamma   90.00
#
_symmetry.space_group_name_H-M   'P 1'
#
loop_
_entity.id
_entity.type
_entity.pdbx_description
1 polymer ?
#
loop_
_entity_poly.entity_id
_entity_poly.type
_entity_poly.pdbx_seq_one_letter_code
_entity_poly.pdbx_strand_id
1 'polypeptide(L)'
;MLDKRIENITSIVNNFRGRDDEPGNQEEIYILRSMWVMMLSEFEGSIKDLVESYIDRVKKLNIEQIHICLLLQNFYSKYEENITINNVISVYQKNPNDISYLNFTRDYKPKYKSSSVQKLFNSLGIFFSSEEYTSLQKLNGIASTRDSIAHGDNNVEITKIELERCLLVIKNIFSMLESKLKEP
;
A
#
# COMPACT_ATOMS: atom_id res chain seq x y z
N MET A 1 -3.07 9.81 -8.14
CA MET A 1 -2.54 10.45 -6.92
C MET A 1 -1.07 10.09 -6.68
N LEU A 2 -0.71 8.81 -6.77
CA LEU A 2 0.68 8.35 -6.71
C LEU A 2 1.56 8.89 -7.85
N ASP A 3 1.04 9.01 -9.07
CA ASP A 3 1.83 9.50 -10.22
C ASP A 3 2.48 10.86 -9.96
N LYS A 4 1.71 11.84 -9.45
CA LYS A 4 2.25 13.16 -9.10
C LYS A 4 3.33 13.09 -8.01
N ARG A 5 3.19 12.16 -7.05
CA ARG A 5 4.19 11.95 -5.97
C ARG A 5 5.47 11.34 -6.54
N ILE A 6 5.35 10.39 -7.47
CA ILE A 6 6.48 9.80 -8.20
C ILE A 6 7.17 10.84 -9.10
N GLU A 7 6.41 11.63 -9.85
CA GLU A 7 6.93 12.71 -10.71
C GLU A 7 7.77 13.70 -9.91
N ASN A 8 7.34 14.06 -8.69
CA ASN A 8 8.12 14.93 -7.81
C ASN A 8 9.48 14.28 -7.45
N ILE A 9 9.49 13.00 -7.06
CA ILE A 9 10.74 12.26 -6.75
C ILE A 9 11.67 12.25 -7.97
N THR A 10 11.14 11.87 -9.13
CA THR A 10 11.89 11.81 -10.39
C THR A 10 12.44 13.19 -10.77
N SER A 11 11.66 14.26 -10.60
CA SER A 11 12.10 15.62 -10.91
C SER A 11 13.29 16.07 -10.05
N ILE A 12 13.35 15.63 -8.78
CA ILE A 12 14.45 15.96 -7.85
C ILE A 12 15.74 15.28 -8.31
N VAL A 13 15.69 13.98 -8.56
CA VAL A 13 16.89 13.18 -8.93
C VAL A 13 17.37 13.45 -10.36
N ASN A 14 16.54 14.03 -11.22
CA ASN A 14 16.94 14.49 -12.54
C ASN A 14 17.87 15.72 -12.54
N ASN A 15 18.06 16.37 -11.39
CA ASN A 15 18.96 17.52 -11.27
C ASN A 15 20.38 17.14 -10.80
N PHE A 16 20.68 15.84 -10.66
CA PHE A 16 22.00 15.37 -10.27
C PHE A 16 23.05 15.71 -11.33
N ARG A 17 24.27 15.99 -10.88
CA ARG A 17 25.33 16.58 -11.71
C ARG A 17 26.47 15.62 -11.99
N GLY A 18 26.41 14.40 -11.45
CA GLY A 18 27.43 13.39 -11.68
C GLY A 18 27.36 12.81 -13.09
N ARG A 19 28.24 11.86 -13.34
CA ARG A 19 28.32 11.17 -14.63
C ARG A 19 27.08 10.28 -14.81
N ASP A 20 26.55 10.23 -16.04
CA ASP A 20 25.37 9.42 -16.38
C ASP A 20 24.13 9.79 -15.52
N ASP A 21 24.03 11.05 -15.11
CA ASP A 21 23.02 11.61 -14.20
C ASP A 21 22.96 10.98 -12.80
N GLU A 22 24.01 10.25 -12.40
CA GLU A 22 24.15 9.75 -11.03
C GLU A 22 24.61 10.87 -10.07
N PRO A 23 24.51 10.68 -8.74
CA PRO A 23 25.02 11.63 -7.77
C PRO A 23 26.50 12.00 -8.00
N GLY A 24 26.79 13.29 -8.12
CA GLY A 24 28.14 13.83 -8.31
C GLY A 24 28.87 14.19 -7.01
N ASN A 25 28.16 14.23 -5.89
CA ASN A 25 28.72 14.60 -4.59
C ASN A 25 27.93 13.94 -3.43
N GLN A 26 28.40 14.12 -2.20
CA GLN A 26 27.80 13.53 -1.00
C GLN A 26 26.39 14.06 -0.70
N GLU A 27 26.10 15.33 -1.04
CA GLU A 27 24.76 15.90 -0.87
C GLU A 27 23.74 15.21 -1.79
N GLU A 28 24.10 15.00 -3.05
CA GLU A 28 23.26 14.28 -4.03
C GLU A 28 23.06 12.81 -3.65
N ILE A 29 24.07 12.14 -3.06
CA ILE A 29 23.93 10.78 -2.52
C ILE A 29 22.93 10.76 -1.36
N TYR A 30 23.02 11.75 -0.47
CA TYR A 30 22.06 11.88 0.63
C TYR A 30 20.63 12.15 0.12
N ILE A 31 20.49 12.99 -0.90
CA ILE A 31 19.20 13.22 -1.57
C ILE A 31 18.67 11.91 -2.16
N LEU A 32 19.48 11.15 -2.90
CA LEU A 32 19.07 9.88 -3.49
C LEU A 32 18.56 8.89 -2.41
N ARG A 33 19.28 8.76 -1.30
CA ARG A 33 18.87 7.93 -0.15
C ARG A 33 17.55 8.42 0.47
N SER A 34 17.39 9.73 0.61
CA SER A 34 16.17 10.34 1.13
C SER A 34 14.98 10.09 0.19
N MET A 35 15.18 10.16 -1.12
CA MET A 35 14.16 9.86 -2.13
C MET A 35 13.72 8.40 -2.08
N TRP A 36 14.64 7.47 -1.81
CA TRP A 36 14.31 6.06 -1.61
C TRP A 36 13.37 5.85 -0.41
N VAL A 37 13.67 6.49 0.72
CA VAL A 37 12.82 6.44 1.92
C VAL A 37 11.45 7.06 1.62
N MET A 38 11.44 8.24 0.98
CA MET A 38 10.24 8.98 0.65
C MET A 38 9.31 8.20 -0.30
N MET A 39 9.86 7.52 -1.29
CA MET A 39 9.12 6.68 -2.24
C MET A 39 8.17 5.68 -1.54
N LEU A 40 8.64 4.98 -0.50
CA LEU A 40 7.81 4.01 0.22
C LEU A 40 6.78 4.70 1.13
N SER A 41 7.13 5.84 1.74
CA SER A 41 6.16 6.64 2.51
C SER A 41 5.04 7.21 1.63
N GLU A 42 5.37 7.68 0.43
CA GLU A 42 4.39 8.17 -0.54
C GLU A 42 3.46 7.05 -1.03
N PHE A 43 4.01 5.85 -1.21
CA PHE A 43 3.24 4.64 -1.52
C PHE A 43 2.27 4.28 -0.38
N GLU A 44 2.71 4.27 0.88
CA GLU A 44 1.84 4.03 2.04
C GLU A 44 0.69 5.03 2.13
N GLY A 45 1.00 6.33 1.97
CA GLY A 45 -0.02 7.38 1.93
C GLY A 45 -1.02 7.16 0.80
N SER A 46 -0.54 6.78 -0.39
CA SER A 46 -1.42 6.54 -1.54
C SER A 46 -2.32 5.32 -1.34
N ILE A 47 -1.83 4.24 -0.71
CA ILE A 47 -2.68 3.09 -0.34
C ILE A 47 -3.75 3.52 0.66
N LYS A 48 -3.40 4.35 1.65
CA LYS A 48 -4.35 4.86 2.63
C LYS A 48 -5.51 5.58 1.94
N ASP A 49 -5.19 6.56 1.10
CA ASP A 49 -6.16 7.38 0.37
C ASP A 49 -7.05 6.49 -0.53
N LEU A 50 -6.44 5.49 -1.18
CA LEU A 50 -7.14 4.54 -2.03
C LEU A 50 -8.15 3.68 -1.25
N VAL A 51 -7.77 3.14 -0.09
CA VAL A 51 -8.65 2.31 0.75
C VAL A 51 -9.76 3.16 1.37
N GLU A 52 -9.46 4.36 1.84
CA GLU A 52 -10.48 5.30 2.36
C GLU A 52 -11.52 5.60 1.27
N SER A 53 -11.08 5.87 0.04
CA SER A 53 -11.96 6.09 -1.10
C SER A 53 -12.85 4.88 -1.42
N TYR A 54 -12.32 3.65 -1.31
CA TYR A 54 -13.11 2.44 -1.48
C TYR A 54 -14.19 2.30 -0.40
N ILE A 55 -13.82 2.49 0.87
CA ILE A 55 -14.75 2.40 1.99
C ILE A 55 -15.87 3.45 1.85
N ASP A 56 -15.54 4.66 1.41
CA ASP A 56 -16.54 5.70 1.15
C ASP A 56 -17.47 5.40 -0.03
N ARG A 57 -17.06 4.56 -0.98
CA ARG A 57 -17.97 4.00 -2.00
C ARG A 57 -18.88 2.93 -1.41
N VAL A 58 -18.33 2.00 -0.63
CA VAL A 58 -19.10 0.91 0.01
C VAL A 58 -20.22 1.48 0.89
N LYS A 59 -19.96 2.55 1.65
CA LYS A 59 -20.97 3.22 2.49
C LYS A 59 -22.18 3.76 1.72
N LYS A 60 -22.08 3.93 0.41
CA LYS A 60 -23.17 4.43 -0.46
C LYS A 60 -24.02 3.31 -1.05
N LEU A 61 -23.65 2.04 -0.80
CA LEU A 61 -24.42 0.88 -1.24
C LEU A 61 -25.68 0.67 -0.38
N ASN A 62 -26.56 -0.21 -0.83
CA ASN A 62 -27.70 -0.64 -0.03
C ASN A 62 -27.23 -1.41 1.21
N ILE A 63 -28.03 -1.37 2.28
CA ILE A 63 -27.63 -1.93 3.58
C ILE A 63 -27.29 -3.42 3.52
N GLU A 64 -28.01 -4.20 2.70
CA GLU A 64 -27.75 -5.62 2.50
C GLU A 64 -26.37 -5.86 1.88
N GLN A 65 -25.96 -5.03 0.92
CA GLN A 65 -24.65 -5.11 0.28
C GLN A 65 -23.54 -4.74 1.25
N ILE A 66 -23.76 -3.69 2.06
CA ILE A 66 -22.85 -3.29 3.13
C ILE A 66 -22.66 -4.43 4.13
N HIS A 67 -23.74 -5.08 4.57
CA HIS A 67 -23.69 -6.22 5.48
C HIS A 67 -22.94 -7.41 4.86
N ILE A 68 -23.12 -7.69 3.57
CA ILE A 68 -22.32 -8.72 2.85
C ILE A 68 -20.82 -8.39 2.91
N CYS A 69 -20.43 -7.15 2.58
CA CYS A 69 -19.03 -6.73 2.67
C CYS A 69 -18.46 -6.90 4.09
N LEU A 70 -19.23 -6.53 5.12
CA LEU A 70 -18.84 -6.69 6.53
C LEU A 70 -18.77 -8.16 6.97
N LEU A 71 -19.62 -9.03 6.43
CA LEU A 71 -19.55 -10.47 6.69
C LEU A 71 -18.28 -11.07 6.07
N LEU A 72 -18.01 -10.79 4.80
CA LEU A 72 -16.76 -11.20 4.13
C LEU A 72 -15.54 -10.72 4.93
N GLN A 73 -15.56 -9.46 5.38
CA GLN A 73 -14.52 -8.93 6.23
C GLN A 73 -14.33 -9.72 7.53
N ASN A 74 -15.42 -10.01 8.26
CA ASN A 74 -15.32 -10.71 9.53
C ASN A 74 -14.75 -12.12 9.37
N PHE A 75 -15.10 -12.81 8.29
CA PHE A 75 -14.72 -14.21 8.10
C PHE A 75 -13.34 -14.40 7.47
N TYR A 76 -12.90 -13.47 6.64
CA TYR A 76 -11.63 -13.61 5.91
C TYR A 76 -10.48 -12.79 6.50
N SER A 77 -10.74 -11.88 7.43
CA SER A 77 -9.68 -11.12 8.11
C SER A 77 -8.93 -11.90 9.18
N LYS A 78 -9.46 -13.03 9.67
CA LYS A 78 -8.79 -13.96 10.59
C LYS A 78 -9.20 -15.41 10.31
N TYR A 79 -8.25 -16.23 9.88
CA TYR A 79 -8.44 -17.68 9.63
C TYR A 79 -8.86 -18.49 10.87
N GLU A 80 -8.88 -17.89 12.07
CA GLU A 80 -9.09 -18.58 13.34
C GLU A 80 -10.46 -18.30 14.00
N GLU A 81 -11.28 -17.38 13.46
CA GLU A 81 -12.60 -17.07 14.05
C GLU A 81 -13.69 -18.00 13.47
N ASN A 82 -14.27 -18.87 14.31
CA ASN A 82 -15.41 -19.70 13.94
C ASN A 82 -16.64 -18.83 13.60
N ILE A 83 -17.34 -19.18 12.53
CA ILE A 83 -18.61 -18.54 12.15
C ILE A 83 -19.69 -18.94 13.15
N THR A 84 -20.19 -17.97 13.92
CA THR A 84 -21.33 -18.17 14.83
C THR A 84 -22.52 -17.35 14.36
N ILE A 85 -23.73 -17.79 14.72
CA ILE A 85 -24.97 -17.04 14.46
C ILE A 85 -24.89 -15.64 15.08
N ASN A 86 -24.31 -15.53 16.28
CA ASN A 86 -24.13 -14.24 16.95
C ASN A 86 -23.23 -13.29 16.15
N ASN A 87 -22.15 -13.79 15.55
CA ASN A 87 -21.27 -12.98 14.71
C ASN A 87 -22.02 -12.46 13.48
N VAL A 88 -22.84 -13.30 12.84
CA VAL A 88 -23.67 -12.92 11.69
C VAL A 88 -24.69 -11.84 12.09
N ILE A 89 -25.46 -12.08 13.15
CA ILE A 89 -26.47 -11.13 13.64
C ILE A 89 -25.84 -9.79 14.01
N SER A 90 -24.65 -9.79 14.63
CA SER A 90 -23.95 -8.57 15.02
C SER A 90 -23.59 -7.67 13.82
N VAL A 91 -23.37 -8.26 12.63
CA VAL A 91 -23.12 -7.49 11.40
C VAL A 91 -24.41 -6.84 10.91
N TYR A 92 -25.52 -7.58 10.89
CA TYR A 92 -26.83 -7.06 10.44
C TYR A 92 -27.40 -5.98 11.38
N GLN A 93 -26.98 -5.96 12.64
CA GLN A 93 -27.40 -4.94 13.62
C GLN A 93 -26.62 -3.62 13.51
N LYS A 94 -25.53 -3.54 12.74
CA LYS A 94 -24.74 -2.31 12.60
C LYS A 94 -25.48 -1.25 11.81
N ASN A 95 -25.53 -0.03 12.35
CA ASN A 95 -26.00 1.14 11.63
C ASN A 95 -24.96 1.53 10.57
N PRO A 96 -25.35 1.78 9.30
CA PRO A 96 -24.41 2.16 8.25
C PRO A 96 -23.62 3.45 8.56
N ASN A 97 -24.16 4.36 9.39
CA ASN A 97 -23.46 5.57 9.81
C ASN A 97 -22.29 5.31 10.78
N ASP A 98 -22.29 4.15 11.47
CA ASP A 98 -21.24 3.77 12.42
C ASP A 98 -20.06 3.07 11.73
N ILE A 99 -20.10 2.97 10.40
CA ILE A 99 -19.07 2.33 9.59
C ILE A 99 -17.95 3.34 9.32
N SER A 100 -16.74 3.04 9.77
CA SER A 100 -15.53 3.83 9.52
C SER A 100 -14.38 2.98 8.96
N TYR A 101 -13.26 3.63 8.62
CA TYR A 101 -12.02 2.96 8.21
C TYR A 101 -11.58 1.89 9.23
N LEU A 102 -11.67 2.19 10.51
CA LEU A 102 -11.31 1.28 11.60
C LEU A 102 -12.22 0.05 11.65
N ASN A 103 -13.51 0.22 11.32
CA ASN A 103 -14.46 -0.88 11.29
C ASN A 103 -14.15 -1.89 10.17
N PHE A 104 -13.63 -1.43 9.04
CA PHE A 104 -13.27 -2.28 7.90
C PHE A 104 -11.86 -2.89 8.05
N THR A 105 -10.90 -2.09 8.47
CA THR A 105 -9.48 -2.50 8.47
C THR A 105 -9.01 -3.14 9.77
N ARG A 106 -9.81 -3.21 10.84
CA ARG A 106 -9.42 -3.83 12.15
C ARG A 106 -8.02 -3.37 12.62
N ASP A 107 -7.73 -2.08 12.51
CA ASP A 107 -6.43 -1.44 12.84
C ASP A 107 -5.23 -1.78 11.92
N TYR A 108 -5.43 -2.50 10.81
CA TYR A 108 -4.37 -2.70 9.82
C TYR A 108 -4.02 -1.37 9.14
N LYS A 109 -2.88 -0.81 9.52
CA LYS A 109 -2.34 0.41 8.90
C LYS A 109 -1.71 0.08 7.53
N PRO A 110 -1.83 0.98 6.54
CA PRO A 110 -1.12 0.82 5.27
C PRO A 110 0.38 0.85 5.54
N LYS A 111 1.06 -0.21 5.10
CA LYS A 111 2.51 -0.34 5.22
C LYS A 111 3.10 -0.82 3.90
N TYR A 112 4.34 -0.43 3.62
CA TYR A 112 5.00 -0.75 2.36
C TYR A 112 5.41 -2.21 2.17
N LYS A 113 5.36 -3.07 3.21
CA LYS A 113 5.74 -4.50 3.09
C LYS A 113 4.61 -5.33 2.48
N SER A 114 4.94 -6.30 1.62
CA SER A 114 3.95 -7.07 0.85
C SER A 114 2.92 -7.76 1.74
N SER A 115 3.36 -8.36 2.86
CA SER A 115 2.50 -9.04 3.82
C SER A 115 1.54 -8.10 4.53
N SER A 116 1.91 -6.84 4.70
CA SER A 116 1.04 -5.83 5.31
C SER A 116 0.00 -5.33 4.33
N VAL A 117 0.39 -5.10 3.07
CA VAL A 117 -0.55 -4.78 1.98
C VAL A 117 -1.55 -5.92 1.80
N GLN A 118 -1.08 -7.17 1.77
CA GLN A 118 -1.94 -8.34 1.64
C GLN A 118 -2.95 -8.43 2.80
N LYS A 119 -2.49 -8.29 4.05
CA LYS A 119 -3.38 -8.33 5.22
C LYS A 119 -4.43 -7.21 5.18
N LEU A 120 -4.04 -6.01 4.76
CA LEU A 120 -4.95 -4.89 4.60
C LEU A 120 -6.05 -5.22 3.57
N PHE A 121 -5.68 -5.67 2.37
CA PHE A 121 -6.67 -5.98 1.32
C PHE A 121 -7.53 -7.21 1.65
N ASN A 122 -6.95 -8.24 2.29
CA ASN A 122 -7.73 -9.38 2.79
C ASN A 122 -8.75 -8.92 3.84
N SER A 123 -8.43 -7.91 4.66
CA SER A 123 -9.39 -7.30 5.60
C SER A 123 -10.53 -6.56 4.90
N LEU A 124 -10.38 -6.21 3.62
CA LEU A 124 -11.46 -5.64 2.81
C LEU A 124 -12.23 -6.73 2.04
N GLY A 125 -11.91 -8.02 2.25
CA GLY A 125 -12.48 -9.12 1.48
C GLY A 125 -11.92 -9.24 0.06
N ILE A 126 -10.78 -8.61 -0.22
CA ILE A 126 -10.17 -8.56 -1.55
C ILE A 126 -8.89 -9.39 -1.55
N PHE A 127 -8.85 -10.39 -2.43
CA PHE A 127 -7.78 -11.37 -2.48
C PHE A 127 -6.90 -11.22 -3.72
N PHE A 128 -5.66 -11.67 -3.58
CA PHE A 128 -4.67 -11.70 -4.65
C PHE A 128 -4.53 -13.11 -5.21
N SER A 129 -4.43 -13.21 -6.54
CA SER A 129 -3.96 -14.42 -7.21
C SER A 129 -2.48 -14.65 -6.89
N SER A 130 -1.98 -15.85 -7.20
CA SER A 130 -0.56 -16.18 -7.03
C SER A 130 0.37 -15.23 -7.80
N GLU A 131 -0.05 -14.80 -9.00
CA GLU A 131 0.73 -13.89 -9.86
C GLU A 131 0.76 -12.46 -9.27
N GLU A 132 -0.38 -11.99 -8.79
CA GLU A 132 -0.50 -10.68 -8.13
C GLU A 132 0.29 -10.65 -6.82
N TYR A 133 0.23 -11.74 -6.05
CA TYR A 133 1.02 -11.87 -4.83
C TYR A 133 2.53 -11.89 -5.11
N THR A 134 2.95 -12.58 -6.17
CA THR A 134 4.35 -12.56 -6.64
C THR A 134 4.79 -11.14 -7.01
N SER A 135 3.90 -10.36 -7.61
CA SER A 135 4.15 -8.94 -7.91
C SER A 135 4.28 -8.11 -6.63
N LEU A 136 3.40 -8.31 -5.64
CA LEU A 136 3.49 -7.66 -4.33
C LEU A 136 4.79 -7.97 -3.60
N GLN A 137 5.30 -9.20 -3.68
CA GLN A 137 6.55 -9.61 -3.02
C GLN A 137 7.76 -8.76 -3.42
N LYS A 138 7.75 -8.14 -4.61
CA LYS A 138 8.80 -7.21 -5.05
C LYS A 138 8.98 -6.03 -4.09
N LEU A 139 7.93 -5.63 -3.36
CA LEU A 139 8.02 -4.60 -2.32
C LEU A 139 9.01 -4.96 -1.21
N ASN A 140 9.20 -6.25 -0.91
CA ASN A 140 10.06 -6.66 0.21
C ASN A 140 11.54 -6.37 -0.07
N GLY A 141 11.98 -6.47 -1.33
CA GLY A 141 13.34 -6.07 -1.72
C GLY A 141 13.55 -4.56 -1.51
N ILE A 142 12.61 -3.75 -2.00
CA ILE A 142 12.65 -2.28 -1.89
C ILE A 142 12.60 -1.85 -0.40
N ALA A 143 11.74 -2.51 0.38
CA ALA A 143 11.59 -2.34 1.81
C ALA A 143 12.88 -2.65 2.58
N SER A 144 13.58 -3.71 2.19
CA SER A 144 14.86 -4.08 2.82
C SER A 144 15.89 -2.98 2.62
N THR A 145 16.04 -2.48 1.39
CA THR A 145 16.96 -1.37 1.09
C THR A 145 16.60 -0.12 1.88
N ARG A 146 15.32 0.23 1.96
CA ARG A 146 14.84 1.36 2.77
C ARG A 146 15.14 1.17 4.26
N ASP A 147 14.91 -0.02 4.80
CA ASP A 147 15.14 -0.31 6.22
C ASP A 147 16.65 -0.17 6.53
N SER A 148 17.53 -0.69 5.68
CA SER A 148 18.98 -0.50 5.83
C SER A 148 19.40 0.99 5.77
N ILE A 149 18.89 1.76 4.80
CA ILE A 149 19.16 3.21 4.70
C ILE A 149 18.66 3.93 5.97
N ALA A 150 17.44 3.64 6.42
CA ALA A 150 16.84 4.26 7.60
C ALA A 150 17.58 3.92 8.90
N HIS A 151 18.24 2.77 8.97
CA HIS A 151 19.10 2.36 10.08
C HIS A 151 20.54 2.91 9.98
N GLY A 152 20.85 3.72 8.97
CA GLY A 152 22.15 4.37 8.82
C GLY A 152 23.23 3.46 8.22
N ASP A 153 22.83 2.39 7.51
CA ASP A 153 23.79 1.54 6.81
C ASP A 153 24.38 2.28 5.60
N ASN A 154 25.63 2.72 5.76
CA ASN A 154 26.34 3.45 4.73
C ASN A 154 26.88 2.55 3.60
N ASN A 155 26.86 1.23 3.76
CA ASN A 155 27.33 0.28 2.75
C ASN A 155 26.26 -0.06 1.70
N VAL A 156 25.04 0.43 1.88
CA VAL A 156 24.00 0.34 0.86
C VAL A 156 24.34 1.32 -0.27
N GLU A 157 24.90 0.76 -1.33
CA GLU A 157 25.03 1.44 -2.62
C GLU A 157 23.69 1.38 -3.34
N ILE A 158 23.19 2.56 -3.70
CA ILE A 158 22.00 2.74 -4.54
C ILE A 158 22.33 3.73 -5.63
N THR A 159 21.74 3.51 -6.79
CA THR A 159 21.86 4.38 -7.97
C THR A 159 20.54 5.06 -8.30
N LYS A 160 20.59 6.16 -9.04
CA LYS A 160 19.39 6.81 -9.60
C LYS A 160 18.62 5.81 -10.47
N ILE A 161 19.32 5.05 -11.30
CA ILE A 161 18.70 4.03 -12.18
C ILE A 161 17.92 2.99 -11.36
N GLU A 162 18.45 2.53 -10.23
CA GLU A 162 17.74 1.60 -9.36
C GLU A 162 16.52 2.22 -8.70
N LEU A 163 16.60 3.49 -8.26
CA LEU A 163 15.45 4.21 -7.74
C LEU A 163 14.34 4.30 -8.79
N GLU A 164 14.66 4.68 -10.03
CA GLU A 164 13.69 4.79 -11.13
C GLU A 164 13.02 3.45 -11.44
N ARG A 165 13.80 2.35 -11.46
CA ARG A 165 13.27 1.00 -11.60
C ARG A 165 12.31 0.65 -10.46
N CYS A 166 12.66 0.99 -9.22
CA CYS A 166 11.81 0.75 -8.06
C CYS A 166 10.52 1.57 -8.09
N LEU A 167 10.58 2.83 -8.54
CA LEU A 167 9.40 3.68 -8.75
C LEU A 167 8.45 3.06 -9.78
N LEU A 168 8.97 2.50 -10.88
CA LEU A 168 8.15 1.80 -11.87
C LEU A 168 7.49 0.55 -11.27
N VAL A 169 8.23 -0.24 -10.48
CA VAL A 169 7.66 -1.41 -9.77
C VAL A 169 6.52 -0.98 -8.85
N ILE A 170 6.72 0.06 -8.05
CA ILE A 170 5.71 0.60 -7.13
C ILE A 170 4.49 1.11 -7.88
N LYS A 171 4.68 1.83 -9.00
CA LYS A 171 3.59 2.30 -9.86
C LYS A 171 2.76 1.14 -10.41
N ASN A 172 3.42 0.09 -10.90
CA ASN A 172 2.73 -1.09 -11.42
C ASN A 172 1.93 -1.82 -10.33
N ILE A 173 2.52 -1.96 -9.14
CA ILE A 173 1.83 -2.55 -7.99
C ILE A 173 0.63 -1.69 -7.60
N PHE A 174 0.79 -0.38 -7.50
CA PHE A 174 -0.30 0.53 -7.15
C PHE A 174 -1.44 0.47 -8.17
N SER A 175 -1.15 0.43 -9.46
CA SER A 175 -2.15 0.27 -10.51
C SER A 175 -2.97 -1.03 -10.36
N MET A 176 -2.31 -2.14 -10.01
CA MET A 176 -2.97 -3.40 -9.68
C MET A 176 -3.83 -3.29 -8.40
N LEU A 177 -3.36 -2.56 -7.37
CA LEU A 177 -4.16 -2.31 -6.17
C LEU A 177 -5.39 -1.44 -6.47
N GLU A 178 -5.25 -0.44 -7.34
CA GLU A 178 -6.35 0.41 -7.79
C GLU A 178 -7.39 -0.41 -8.56
N SER A 179 -6.97 -1.27 -9.49
CA SER A 179 -7.91 -2.10 -10.26
C SER A 179 -8.74 -3.04 -9.36
N LYS A 180 -8.12 -3.61 -8.33
CA LYS A 180 -8.79 -4.46 -7.33
C LYS A 180 -9.90 -3.75 -6.56
N LEU A 181 -9.83 -2.42 -6.43
CA LEU A 181 -10.78 -1.61 -5.68
C LEU A 181 -11.77 -0.85 -6.58
N LYS A 182 -11.71 -1.02 -7.91
CA LYS A 182 -12.59 -0.34 -8.86
C LYS A 182 -13.99 -0.95 -8.95
N GLU A 183 -14.17 -2.22 -8.60
CA GLU A 183 -15.46 -2.90 -8.59
C GLU A 183 -15.90 -3.13 -7.13
N PRO A 184 -17.07 -2.61 -6.69
CA PRO A 184 -17.69 -3.03 -5.44
C PRO A 184 -18.36 -4.40 -5.55
#